data_AF-A0A1D8NQV0-F1
#
_entry.id   AF-A0A1D8NQV0-F1
#
_cell.length_a   1.000
_cell.length_b   1.000
_cell.length_c   1.000
_cell.angle_alpha   90.00
_cell.angle_beta   90.00
_cell.angle_gamma   90.00
#
_symmetry.space_group_name_H-M   'P 1'
#
loop_
_entity.id
_entity.type
_entity.pdbx_description
1 polymer ?
#
loop_
_entity_poly.entity_id
_entity_poly.type
_entity_poly.pdbx_seq_one_letter_code
_entity_poly.pdbx_strand_id
1 'polypeptide(L)'
;MQEADGWVSISKKGKYLTYEVGIELHIRDIQLLYKIKQILGVGIIKTYKRSKNLNETYEYCRYNIRNKKHLKDVILPIFDKYPMLTNKKYDYMRFKHHLINGTIYSENLEDYKRPLETEISTEAINNILNIDYLPYWLIGFIEGEGSFSSYLNKDQRECSFEVSQTNSKLIIEAFPPLLS
;
A
#
# COMPACT_ATOMS: atom_id res chain seq x y z
N MET A 1 -3.70 -4.54 -1.42
CA MET A 1 -3.63 -3.47 -2.44
C MET A 1 -3.01 -2.20 -1.86
N GLN A 2 -3.51 -1.69 -0.72
CA GLN A 2 -2.86 -0.52 -0.09
C GLN A 2 -1.38 -0.75 0.26
N GLU A 3 -1.01 -1.95 0.71
CA GLU A 3 0.40 -2.26 1.01
C GLU A 3 1.29 -2.43 -0.23
N ALA A 4 0.71 -2.66 -1.40
CA ALA A 4 1.43 -2.71 -2.67
C ALA A 4 1.62 -1.28 -3.21
N ASP A 5 0.60 -0.75 -3.89
CA ASP A 5 0.65 0.54 -4.60
C ASP A 5 0.26 1.76 -3.76
N GLY A 6 -0.24 1.54 -2.55
CA GLY A 6 -0.72 2.59 -1.68
C GLY A 6 0.34 3.18 -0.76
N TRP A 7 0.02 4.34 -0.20
CA TRP A 7 0.79 4.99 0.85
C TRP A 7 -0.09 5.51 1.99
N VAL A 8 0.51 5.60 3.17
CA VAL A 8 -0.03 6.27 4.36
C VAL A 8 1.03 7.30 4.77
N SER A 9 0.68 8.58 4.82
CA SER A 9 1.69 9.64 4.95
C SER A 9 1.23 10.85 5.74
N ILE A 10 2.21 11.49 6.38
CA ILE A 10 2.11 12.83 6.94
C ILE A 10 3.11 13.71 6.17
N SER A 11 2.64 14.74 5.49
CA SER A 11 3.49 15.66 4.70
C SER A 11 3.39 17.10 5.19
N LYS A 12 4.50 17.84 5.09
CA LYS A 12 4.58 19.25 5.47
C LYS A 12 3.94 20.12 4.37
N LYS A 13 3.06 21.04 4.77
CA LYS A 13 2.43 22.07 3.91
C LYS A 13 2.64 23.43 4.55
N GLY A 14 3.84 23.98 4.37
CA GLY A 14 4.31 25.12 5.16
C GLY A 14 4.36 24.73 6.65
N LYS A 15 3.79 25.56 7.51
CA LYS A 15 3.71 25.31 8.96
C LYS A 15 2.76 24.18 9.37
N TYR A 16 1.89 23.71 8.47
CA TYR A 16 0.86 22.73 8.78
C TYR A 16 1.18 21.34 8.23
N LEU A 17 0.48 20.34 8.75
CA LEU A 17 0.58 18.95 8.30
C LEU A 17 -0.64 18.52 7.48
N THR A 18 -0.38 17.77 6.41
CA THR A 18 -1.39 17.06 5.64
C THR A 18 -1.29 15.57 5.94
N TYR A 19 -2.41 14.98 6.33
CA TYR A 19 -2.55 13.54 6.51
C TYR A 19 -3.23 12.98 5.26
N GLU A 20 -2.64 11.95 4.67
CA GLU A 20 -3.17 11.36 3.45
C GLU A 20 -2.93 9.86 3.41
N VAL A 21 -4.01 9.14 3.12
CA VAL A 21 -3.97 7.76 2.64
C VAL A 21 -4.38 7.79 1.19
N GLY A 22 -3.59 7.17 0.32
CA GLY A 22 -3.85 7.22 -1.12
C GLY A 22 -3.32 5.99 -1.87
N ILE A 23 -3.84 5.84 -3.08
CA ILE A 23 -3.45 4.84 -4.07
C ILE A 23 -3.37 5.57 -5.41
N GLU A 24 -2.31 5.32 -6.16
CA GLU A 24 -2.12 5.86 -7.50
C GLU A 24 -1.90 4.70 -8.46
N LEU A 25 -2.67 4.67 -9.54
CA LEU A 25 -2.65 3.61 -10.54
C LEU A 25 -2.61 4.22 -11.95
N HIS A 26 -2.28 3.39 -12.93
CA HIS A 26 -2.47 3.74 -14.34
C HIS A 26 -3.93 4.11 -14.60
N ILE A 27 -4.20 5.01 -15.55
CA ILE A 27 -5.58 5.39 -15.90
C ILE A 27 -6.48 4.22 -16.33
N ARG A 28 -5.88 3.08 -16.73
CA ARG A 28 -6.61 1.89 -17.16
C ARG A 28 -7.36 1.24 -16.00
N ASP A 29 -6.84 1.40 -14.79
CA ASP A 29 -7.34 0.77 -13.58
C ASP A 29 -8.24 1.73 -12.76
N ILE A 30 -8.69 2.84 -13.35
CA ILE A 30 -9.53 3.82 -12.66
C ILE A 30 -10.84 3.20 -12.14
N GLN A 31 -11.37 2.17 -12.81
CA GLN A 31 -12.56 1.46 -12.36
C GLN A 31 -12.34 0.77 -11.00
N LEU A 32 -11.14 0.28 -10.74
CA LEU A 32 -10.77 -0.29 -9.44
C LEU A 32 -10.84 0.77 -8.33
N LEU A 33 -10.35 1.99 -8.61
CA LEU A 33 -10.46 3.10 -7.67
C LEU A 33 -11.91 3.48 -7.38
N TYR A 34 -12.80 3.45 -8.38
CA TYR A 34 -14.23 3.67 -8.17
C TYR A 34 -14.87 2.59 -7.29
N LYS A 35 -14.52 1.31 -7.48
CA LYS A 35 -14.98 0.21 -6.62
C LYS A 35 -14.51 0.41 -5.17
N ILE A 36 -13.24 0.77 -4.96
CA ILE A 36 -12.69 1.04 -3.62
C ILE A 36 -13.44 2.20 -2.96
N LYS A 37 -13.66 3.29 -3.69
CA LYS A 37 -14.43 4.43 -3.19
C LYS A 37 -15.86 4.03 -2.81
N GLN A 38 -16.52 3.18 -3.60
CA GLN A 38 -17.86 2.70 -3.31
C GLN A 38 -17.89 1.85 -2.03
N ILE A 39 -16.91 0.97 -1.83
CA ILE A 39 -16.79 0.13 -0.63
C ILE A 39 -16.51 0.98 0.61
N LEU A 40 -15.56 1.92 0.53
CA LEU A 40 -15.17 2.76 1.67
C LEU A 40 -16.17 3.89 1.96
N GLY A 41 -17.01 4.26 0.98
CA GLY A 41 -17.98 5.36 1.09
C GLY A 41 -17.38 6.76 1.19
N VAL A 42 -16.05 6.89 1.23
CA VAL A 42 -15.32 8.15 1.42
C VAL A 42 -14.20 8.32 0.40
N GLY A 43 -13.59 9.50 0.38
CA GLY A 43 -12.40 9.78 -0.45
C GLY A 43 -12.73 10.40 -1.81
N ILE A 44 -11.67 10.79 -2.51
CA ILE A 44 -11.73 11.55 -3.75
C ILE A 44 -10.91 10.81 -4.81
N ILE A 45 -11.43 10.78 -6.03
CA ILE A 45 -10.71 10.28 -7.20
C ILE A 45 -10.36 11.48 -8.08
N LYS A 46 -9.12 11.53 -8.56
CA LYS A 46 -8.63 12.55 -9.49
C LYS A 46 -7.82 11.87 -10.60
N THR A 47 -7.90 12.43 -11.80
CA THR A 47 -7.08 12.02 -12.93
C THR A 47 -6.01 13.07 -13.19
N TYR A 48 -4.88 12.62 -13.68
CA TYR A 48 -3.70 13.44 -13.91
C TYR A 48 -3.03 13.02 -15.21
N LYS A 49 -2.34 13.98 -15.83
CA LYS A 49 -1.48 13.76 -16.99
C LYS A 49 -0.10 14.28 -16.65
N ARG A 50 0.94 13.50 -16.96
CA ARG A 50 2.34 13.90 -16.78
C ARG A 50 3.07 13.71 -18.11
N SER A 51 3.69 14.78 -18.60
CA SER A 51 4.61 14.67 -19.72
C SER A 51 5.88 13.94 -19.26
N LYS A 52 6.23 12.87 -19.96
CA LYS A 52 7.49 12.14 -19.78
C LYS A 52 8.60 12.81 -20.57
N ASN A 53 8.29 13.20 -21.81
CA ASN A 53 9.12 13.95 -22.77
C ASN A 53 8.19 14.82 -23.66
N LEU A 54 8.75 15.65 -24.56
CA LEU A 54 8.01 16.54 -25.47
C LEU A 54 6.82 15.86 -26.21
N ASN A 55 6.93 14.57 -26.54
CA ASN A 55 5.93 13.84 -27.34
C ASN A 55 5.22 12.71 -26.59
N GLU A 56 5.54 12.46 -25.32
CA GLU A 56 4.98 11.35 -24.55
C GLU A 56 4.28 11.85 -23.29
N THR A 57 2.99 11.54 -23.16
CA THR A 57 2.20 11.85 -21.96
C THR A 57 1.72 10.55 -21.33
N TYR A 58 1.91 10.44 -20.02
CA TYR A 58 1.41 9.35 -19.21
C TYR A 58 0.22 9.82 -18.38
N GLU A 59 -0.87 9.07 -18.40
CA GLU A 59 -2.07 9.37 -17.63
C GLU A 59 -2.21 8.40 -16.45
N TYR A 60 -2.53 8.96 -15.29
CA TYR A 60 -2.72 8.19 -14.07
C TYR A 60 -3.92 8.71 -13.30
N CYS A 61 -4.42 7.86 -12.41
CA CYS A 61 -5.53 8.18 -11.54
C CYS A 61 -5.10 7.97 -10.08
N ARG A 62 -5.64 8.81 -9.20
CA ARG A 62 -5.35 8.78 -7.77
C ARG A 62 -6.63 8.76 -6.98
N TYR A 63 -6.73 7.81 -6.06
CA TYR A 63 -7.71 7.81 -5.00
C TYR A 63 -7.03 8.27 -3.71
N ASN A 64 -7.60 9.23 -3.00
CA ASN A 64 -7.06 9.64 -1.71
C ASN A 64 -8.12 10.09 -0.69
N ILE A 65 -7.74 9.97 0.58
CA ILE A 65 -8.52 10.43 1.73
C ILE A 65 -7.62 11.35 2.56
N ARG A 66 -8.05 12.61 2.67
CA ARG A 66 -7.37 13.64 3.47
C ARG A 66 -8.22 14.20 4.61
N ASN A 67 -9.53 13.93 4.59
CA ASN A 67 -10.42 14.40 5.63
C ASN A 67 -10.08 13.66 6.93
N LYS A 68 -9.66 14.40 7.98
CA LYS A 68 -9.22 13.81 9.25
C LYS A 68 -10.31 13.01 9.94
N LYS A 69 -11.59 13.39 9.81
CA LYS A 69 -12.72 12.63 10.36
C LYS A 69 -12.88 11.30 9.63
N HIS A 70 -12.86 11.30 8.29
CA HIS A 70 -12.92 10.05 7.52
C HIS A 70 -11.70 9.15 7.80
N LEU A 71 -10.51 9.73 7.95
CA LEU A 71 -9.32 8.98 8.33
C LEU A 71 -9.49 8.30 9.69
N LYS A 72 -10.02 9.02 10.70
CA LYS A 72 -10.25 8.48 12.04
C LYS A 72 -11.38 7.46 12.10
N ASP A 73 -12.50 7.75 11.45
CA ASP A 73 -13.74 6.99 11.62
C ASP A 73 -13.84 5.78 10.68
N VAL A 74 -13.14 5.82 9.54
CA VAL A 74 -13.20 4.76 8.52
C VAL A 74 -11.86 4.05 8.38
N ILE A 75 -10.76 4.80 8.28
CA ILE A 75 -9.47 4.21 7.89
C ILE A 75 -8.72 3.59 9.06
N LEU A 76 -8.64 4.26 10.22
CA LEU A 76 -8.00 3.67 11.40
C LEU A 76 -8.64 2.33 11.81
N PRO A 77 -9.98 2.18 11.88
CA PRO A 77 -10.60 0.92 12.24
C PRO A 77 -10.27 -0.23 11.28
N ILE A 78 -10.11 0.04 9.99
CA ILE A 78 -9.75 -0.98 8.99
C ILE A 78 -8.32 -1.47 9.22
N PHE A 79 -7.35 -0.56 9.35
CA PHE A 79 -5.96 -0.96 9.57
C PHE A 79 -5.70 -1.51 10.98
N ASP A 80 -6.52 -1.14 11.97
CA ASP A 80 -6.47 -1.76 13.30
C ASP A 80 -7.01 -3.18 13.28
N LYS A 81 -8.07 -3.44 12.51
CA LYS A 81 -8.67 -4.77 12.39
C LYS A 81 -7.83 -5.70 11.50
N TYR A 82 -7.24 -5.16 10.44
CA TYR A 82 -6.39 -5.89 9.51
C TYR A 82 -5.01 -5.20 9.42
N PRO A 83 -4.14 -5.41 10.41
CA PRO A 83 -2.82 -4.80 10.45
C PRO A 83 -1.99 -5.10 9.21
N MET A 84 -1.15 -4.12 8.86
CA MET A 84 -0.23 -4.28 7.75
C MET A 84 0.86 -5.31 8.07
N LEU A 85 1.21 -6.15 7.09
CA LEU A 85 2.15 -7.25 7.29
C LEU A 85 3.60 -6.85 6.97
N THR A 86 3.81 -5.89 6.09
CA THR A 86 5.14 -5.37 5.72
C THR A 86 5.63 -4.27 6.68
N ASN A 87 6.86 -3.82 6.46
CA ASN A 87 7.43 -2.64 7.12
C ASN A 87 6.60 -1.35 6.98
N LYS A 88 5.64 -1.28 6.04
CA LYS A 88 4.68 -0.17 5.96
C LYS A 88 3.82 -0.04 7.22
N LYS A 89 3.73 -1.08 8.07
CA LYS A 89 3.08 -1.01 9.39
C LYS A 89 3.62 0.12 10.26
N TYR A 90 4.92 0.40 10.21
CA TYR A 90 5.53 1.48 11.00
C TYR A 90 5.06 2.87 10.55
N ASP A 91 4.84 3.06 9.24
CA ASP A 91 4.29 4.31 8.71
C ASP A 91 2.86 4.51 9.21
N TYR A 92 2.06 3.43 9.22
CA TYR A 92 0.71 3.45 9.76
C TYR A 92 0.69 3.79 11.26
N MET A 93 1.56 3.17 12.07
CA MET A 93 1.62 3.42 13.51
C MET A 93 1.97 4.88 13.81
N ARG A 94 2.98 5.43 13.12
CA ARG A 94 3.33 6.85 13.23
C ARG A 94 2.17 7.75 12.77
N PHE A 95 1.54 7.41 11.66
CA PHE A 95 0.39 8.14 11.14
C PHE A 95 -0.77 8.18 12.14
N LYS A 96 -1.15 7.03 12.69
CA LYS A 96 -2.19 6.86 13.70
C LYS A 96 -1.91 7.70 14.95
N HIS A 97 -0.68 7.59 15.48
CA HIS A 97 -0.26 8.32 16.68
C HIS A 97 -0.50 9.83 16.54
N HIS A 98 0.07 10.46 15.51
CA HIS A 98 -0.06 11.91 15.30
C HIS A 98 -1.48 12.33 14.91
N LEU A 99 -2.22 11.49 14.17
CA LEU A 99 -3.60 11.80 13.80
C LEU A 99 -4.53 11.81 15.03
N ILE A 100 -4.39 10.83 15.93
CA ILE A 100 -5.16 10.75 17.17
C ILE A 100 -4.81 11.91 18.10
N ASN A 101 -3.51 12.15 18.32
CA ASN A 101 -3.00 13.23 19.16
C ASN A 101 -3.24 14.64 18.59
N GLY A 102 -3.77 14.73 17.36
CA GLY A 102 -4.14 16.00 16.76
C GLY A 102 -2.94 16.86 16.38
N THR A 103 -1.78 16.27 16.09
CA THR A 103 -0.59 17.02 15.65
C THR A 103 -0.90 17.76 14.35
N ILE A 104 -0.88 19.10 14.40
CA ILE A 104 -1.22 19.96 13.25
C ILE A 104 -0.03 20.75 12.69
N TYR A 105 0.97 21.05 13.52
CA TYR A 105 2.12 21.86 13.16
C TYR A 105 3.32 21.00 12.82
N SER A 106 4.06 21.40 11.78
CA SER A 106 5.19 20.64 11.26
C SER A 106 6.41 20.59 12.18
N GLU A 107 6.54 21.54 13.10
CA GLU A 107 7.58 21.58 14.12
C GLU A 107 7.40 20.48 15.18
N ASN A 108 6.16 20.05 15.40
CA ASN A 108 5.80 18.98 16.34
C ASN A 108 5.83 17.58 15.68
N LEU A 109 6.39 17.50 14.46
CA LEU A 109 6.51 16.25 13.72
C LEU A 109 7.97 15.81 13.74
N GLU A 110 8.21 14.70 14.44
CA GLU A 110 9.54 14.09 14.56
C GLU A 110 10.07 13.62 13.21
N ASP A 111 11.40 13.65 13.06
CA ASP A 111 12.07 13.01 11.93
C ASP A 111 11.82 11.51 11.97
N TYR A 112 11.59 10.93 10.79
CA TYR A 112 11.20 9.54 10.67
C TYR A 112 11.86 8.89 9.47
N LYS A 113 12.46 7.74 9.74
CA LYS A 113 12.92 6.79 8.74
C LYS A 113 12.27 5.46 9.05
N ARG A 114 11.61 4.86 8.06
CA ARG A 114 10.98 3.55 8.22
C ARG A 114 12.04 2.54 8.70
N PRO A 115 11.79 1.82 9.80
CA PRO A 115 12.68 0.75 10.25
C PRO A 115 12.89 -0.31 9.16
N LEU A 116 14.09 -0.88 9.13
CA LEU A 116 14.41 -2.05 8.33
C LEU A 116 14.18 -3.29 9.20
N GLU A 117 13.38 -4.22 8.71
CA GLU A 117 13.19 -5.51 9.37
C GLU A 117 14.26 -6.46 8.87
N THR A 118 15.20 -6.79 9.75
CA THR A 118 16.38 -7.60 9.44
C THR A 118 16.27 -9.03 9.96
N GLU A 119 15.33 -9.29 10.86
CA GLU A 119 15.17 -10.61 11.48
C GLU A 119 14.07 -11.41 10.80
N ILE A 120 14.47 -12.54 10.21
CA ILE A 120 13.57 -13.57 9.70
C ILE A 120 13.72 -14.75 10.63
N SER A 121 12.69 -15.00 11.44
CA SER A 121 12.62 -16.19 12.28
C SER A 121 11.48 -17.09 11.78
N THR A 122 11.65 -18.40 11.98
CA THR A 122 10.59 -19.38 11.69
C THR A 122 9.30 -19.05 12.45
N GLU A 123 9.43 -18.53 13.67
CA GLU A 123 8.30 -18.08 14.48
C GLU A 123 7.58 -16.88 13.84
N ALA A 124 8.32 -15.89 13.32
CA ALA A 124 7.72 -14.77 12.61
C ALA A 124 6.97 -15.20 11.35
N ILE A 125 7.51 -16.17 10.59
CA ILE A 125 6.84 -16.75 9.42
C ILE A 125 5.57 -17.48 9.87
N ASN A 126 5.65 -18.37 10.87
CA ASN A 126 4.49 -19.11 11.37
C ASN A 126 3.39 -18.18 11.90
N ASN A 127 3.78 -17.10 12.58
CA ASN A 127 2.83 -16.09 13.06
C ASN A 127 2.09 -15.43 11.89
N ILE A 128 2.76 -15.16 10.77
CA ILE A 128 2.11 -14.65 9.55
C ILE A 128 1.17 -15.69 8.98
N LEU A 129 1.63 -16.94 8.80
CA LEU A 129 0.84 -18.02 8.19
C LEU A 129 -0.46 -18.33 8.96
N ASN A 130 -0.48 -18.08 10.27
CA ASN A 130 -1.65 -18.28 11.13
C ASN A 130 -2.64 -17.10 11.16
N ILE A 131 -2.44 -16.07 10.33
CA ILE A 131 -3.35 -14.92 10.26
C ILE A 131 -4.60 -15.27 9.44
N ASP A 132 -5.78 -15.22 10.08
CA ASP A 132 -7.06 -15.56 9.43
C ASP A 132 -7.36 -14.74 8.17
N TYR A 133 -6.93 -13.48 8.13
CA TYR A 133 -7.18 -12.60 6.98
C TYR A 133 -6.09 -12.67 5.89
N LEU A 134 -5.06 -13.51 6.08
CA LEU A 134 -3.93 -13.61 5.17
C LEU A 134 -4.33 -13.93 3.73
N PRO A 135 -5.26 -14.87 3.43
CA PRO A 135 -5.66 -15.13 2.04
C PRO A 135 -6.27 -13.90 1.36
N TYR A 136 -7.08 -13.11 2.08
CA TYR A 136 -7.68 -11.89 1.53
C TYR A 136 -6.64 -10.79 1.33
N TRP A 137 -5.71 -10.66 2.27
CA TRP A 137 -4.58 -9.74 2.14
C TRP A 137 -3.72 -10.10 0.93
N LEU A 138 -3.43 -11.39 0.75
CA LEU A 138 -2.61 -11.94 -0.32
C LEU A 138 -3.19 -11.62 -1.70
N ILE A 139 -4.51 -11.81 -1.90
CA ILE A 139 -5.19 -11.42 -3.15
C ILE A 139 -4.96 -9.94 -3.44
N GLY A 140 -5.18 -9.08 -2.45
CA GLY A 140 -4.97 -7.66 -2.62
C GLY A 140 -3.49 -7.30 -2.86
N PHE A 141 -2.56 -8.06 -2.32
CA PHE A 141 -1.13 -7.84 -2.51
C PHE A 141 -0.69 -8.25 -3.93
N ILE A 142 -1.16 -9.40 -4.40
CA ILE A 142 -0.94 -9.90 -5.78
C ILE A 142 -1.54 -8.93 -6.81
N GLU A 143 -2.71 -8.34 -6.55
CA GLU A 143 -3.30 -7.33 -7.44
C GLU A 143 -2.38 -6.12 -7.68
N GLY A 144 -1.51 -5.78 -6.71
CA GLY A 144 -0.60 -4.64 -6.84
C GLY A 144 0.84 -4.99 -7.23
N GLU A 145 1.40 -6.06 -6.66
CA GLU A 145 2.81 -6.46 -6.89
C GLU A 145 2.97 -7.70 -7.79
N GLY A 146 1.88 -8.39 -8.12
CA GLY A 146 1.89 -9.63 -8.88
C GLY A 146 2.00 -9.40 -10.38
N SER A 147 2.79 -10.23 -11.04
CA SER A 147 2.98 -10.22 -12.48
C SER A 147 2.81 -11.63 -13.03
N PHE A 148 1.88 -11.79 -13.98
CA PHE A 148 1.72 -13.01 -14.75
C PHE A 148 2.25 -12.76 -16.15
N SER A 149 3.18 -13.59 -16.61
CA SER A 149 3.78 -13.45 -17.93
C SER A 149 3.78 -14.78 -18.68
N SER A 150 3.66 -14.69 -20.01
CA SER A 150 3.92 -15.83 -20.89
C SER A 150 4.88 -15.38 -21.98
N TYR A 151 5.96 -16.13 -22.16
CA TYR A 151 7.01 -15.80 -23.10
C TYR A 151 7.56 -17.07 -23.75
N LEU A 152 8.24 -16.89 -24.88
CA LEU A 152 8.90 -17.97 -25.61
C LEU A 152 10.34 -18.10 -25.11
N ASN A 153 10.70 -19.30 -24.64
CA ASN A 153 12.05 -19.68 -24.30
C ASN A 153 12.46 -20.87 -25.18
N LYS A 154 13.42 -20.64 -26.09
CA LYS A 154 13.95 -21.68 -27.01
C LYS A 154 12.84 -22.54 -27.65
N ASP A 155 11.86 -21.86 -28.26
CA ASP A 155 10.69 -22.44 -28.94
C ASP A 155 9.65 -23.15 -28.06
N GLN A 156 9.81 -23.11 -26.72
CA GLN A 156 8.80 -23.53 -25.78
C GLN A 156 8.09 -22.31 -25.17
N ARG A 157 6.77 -22.42 -24.99
CA ARG A 157 6.02 -21.41 -24.23
C ARG A 157 6.19 -21.69 -22.75
N GLU A 158 6.72 -20.71 -22.04
CA GLU A 158 6.76 -20.70 -20.58
C GLU A 158 5.71 -19.72 -20.05
N CYS A 159 5.20 -20.01 -18.86
CA CYS A 159 4.34 -19.13 -18.09
C CYS A 159 5.01 -18.91 -16.73
N SER A 160 5.23 -17.66 -16.34
CA SER A 160 5.75 -17.30 -15.03
C SER A 160 4.74 -16.50 -14.23
N PHE A 161 4.77 -16.70 -12.91
CA PHE A 161 4.15 -15.80 -11.95
C PHE A 161 5.23 -15.29 -11.01
N GLU A 162 5.30 -13.97 -10.86
CA GLU A 162 6.33 -13.28 -10.10
C GLU A 162 5.68 -12.28 -9.15
N VAL A 163 6.22 -12.19 -7.93
CA VAL A 163 5.85 -11.18 -6.95
C VAL A 163 7.13 -10.55 -6.44
N SER A 164 7.21 -9.23 -6.50
CA SER A 164 8.37 -8.47 -6.06
C SER A 164 8.03 -7.63 -4.83
N GLN A 165 8.97 -7.48 -3.90
CA GLN A 165 8.81 -6.53 -2.79
C GLN A 165 10.16 -6.03 -2.30
N THR A 166 10.25 -4.73 -2.02
CA THR A 166 11.45 -4.10 -1.49
C THR A 166 11.48 -4.23 0.03
N ASN A 167 12.62 -4.65 0.60
CA ASN A 167 12.88 -4.68 2.04
C ASN A 167 11.80 -5.40 2.89
N SER A 168 11.20 -6.48 2.35
CA SER A 168 10.20 -7.30 3.06
C SER A 168 10.44 -8.79 2.81
N LYS A 169 11.66 -9.25 3.07
CA LYS A 169 12.09 -10.64 2.78
C LYS A 169 11.25 -11.66 3.57
N LEU A 170 10.82 -11.34 4.78
CA LEU A 170 9.93 -12.19 5.59
C LEU A 170 8.65 -12.59 4.84
N ILE A 171 8.01 -11.63 4.16
CA ILE A 171 6.79 -11.89 3.39
C ILE A 171 7.10 -12.79 2.20
N ILE A 172 8.15 -12.49 1.44
CA ILE A 172 8.55 -13.29 0.28
C ILE A 172 8.87 -14.75 0.67
N GLU A 173 9.49 -14.98 1.82
CA GLU A 173 9.76 -16.35 2.34
C GLU A 173 8.49 -17.04 2.85
N ALA A 174 7.45 -16.28 3.25
CA ALA A 174 6.15 -16.83 3.63
C ALA A 174 5.25 -17.16 2.44
N PHE A 175 5.57 -16.71 1.22
CA PHE A 175 4.76 -16.96 0.01
C PHE A 175 4.73 -18.43 -0.44
N PRO A 176 5.85 -19.16 -0.55
CA PRO A 176 5.84 -20.54 -1.05
C PRO A 176 4.97 -21.49 -0.22
N PRO A 177 4.99 -21.47 1.14
CA PRO A 177 4.08 -22.26 1.97
C PRO A 177 2.59 -21.94 1.80
N LEU A 178 2.24 -20.76 1.27
CA LEU A 178 0.84 -20.35 1.05
C LEU A 178 0.26 -20.89 -0.25
N LEU A 179 1.12 -21.38 -1.15
CA LEU A 179 0.75 -21.86 -2.49
C LEU A 179 0.84 -23.39 -2.62
N SER A 180 1.29 -24.08 -1.57
CA SER A 180 1.39 -25.55 -1.48
C SER A 180 0.16 -26.17 -0.83
#